data_AF-A0A6H3NL46-F1
#
_entry.id   AF-A0A6H3NL46-F1
#
_cell.length_a   1.000
_cell.length_b   1.000
_cell.length_c   1.000
_cell.angle_alpha   90.00
_cell.angle_beta   90.00
_cell.angle_gamma   90.00
#
_symmetry.space_group_name_H-M   'P 1'
#
loop_
_entity.id
_entity.type
_entity.pdbx_description
1 polymer ?
#
loop_
_entity_poly.entity_id
_entity_poly.type
_entity_poly.pdbx_seq_one_letter_code
_entity_poly.pdbx_strand_id
1 'polypeptide(L)'
;MSITELKRHLKPGHSYRRGELVTYSPSVDRELKKLVKIGYVKKERNGLYSRLENSKFGEVPVNTKELVKKFLNTNDFLIVEYNKLNNLGLGLTQLYKEMVVYNHKRHGHFKLGSARLYFKRRNGYPREVDREFLLVEFLNERKRLAEEVLDLDNKTRSLMGNLNISKLKRYAKDFGKVAVKKMIDSLVENYEKDFSP
;
A
#
# COMPACT_ATOMS: atom_id res chain seq x y z
N MET A 1 -2.01 -38.24 6.00
CA MET A 1 -1.18 -37.23 5.31
C MET A 1 -0.18 -36.66 6.31
N SER A 2 1.09 -36.54 5.93
CA SER A 2 2.19 -36.19 6.83
C SER A 2 2.71 -34.77 6.57
N ILE A 3 3.49 -34.24 7.51
CA ILE A 3 4.22 -32.97 7.39
C ILE A 3 5.02 -32.83 6.08
N THR A 4 5.43 -33.94 5.48
CA THR A 4 6.13 -34.00 4.18
C THR A 4 5.24 -33.51 3.05
N GLU A 5 3.95 -33.85 3.06
CA GLU A 5 3.02 -33.41 2.04
C GLU A 5 2.78 -31.90 2.15
N LEU A 6 2.55 -31.38 3.35
CA LEU A 6 2.41 -29.93 3.58
C LEU A 6 3.64 -29.15 3.08
N LYS A 7 4.86 -29.66 3.28
CA LYS A 7 6.09 -29.01 2.80
C LYS A 7 6.15 -28.85 1.29
N ARG A 8 5.57 -29.77 0.50
CA ARG A 8 5.58 -29.71 -0.98
C ARG A 8 4.78 -28.53 -1.53
N HIS A 9 3.80 -28.05 -0.78
CA HIS A 9 2.95 -26.92 -1.16
C HIS A 9 3.47 -25.57 -0.66
N LEU A 10 4.52 -25.57 0.18
CA LEU A 10 5.15 -24.37 0.76
C LEU A 10 6.38 -23.97 -0.06
N LYS A 11 6.16 -23.13 -1.07
CA LYS A 11 7.20 -22.60 -1.96
C LYS A 11 7.96 -21.44 -1.30
N PRO A 12 9.30 -21.40 -1.41
CA PRO A 12 10.10 -20.24 -1.01
C PRO A 12 9.60 -18.93 -1.62
N GLY A 13 9.74 -17.84 -0.86
CA GLY A 13 9.32 -16.50 -1.28
C GLY A 13 7.82 -16.23 -1.18
N HIS A 14 7.01 -17.20 -0.72
CA HIS A 14 5.54 -17.08 -0.70
C HIS A 14 4.94 -17.07 0.71
N SER A 15 3.70 -16.60 0.80
CA SER A 15 2.89 -16.59 2.02
C SER A 15 1.54 -17.31 1.87
N TYR A 16 1.06 -17.82 3.00
CA TYR A 16 -0.04 -18.77 3.07
C TYR A 16 -0.97 -18.43 4.22
N ARG A 17 -2.28 -18.47 3.95
CA ARG A 17 -3.28 -18.46 5.02
C ARG A 17 -3.42 -19.88 5.56
N ARG A 18 -3.65 -20.01 6.87
CA ARG A 18 -3.95 -21.31 7.50
C ARG A 18 -5.06 -22.06 6.76
N GLY A 19 -6.11 -21.35 6.33
CA GLY A 19 -7.24 -21.91 5.60
C GLY A 19 -6.87 -22.52 4.23
N GLU A 20 -5.86 -21.98 3.55
CA GLU A 20 -5.38 -22.51 2.25
C GLU A 20 -4.63 -23.85 2.43
N LEU A 21 -4.11 -24.10 3.63
CA LEU A 21 -3.27 -25.26 3.92
C LEU A 21 -4.05 -26.47 4.46
N VAL A 22 -5.33 -26.29 4.79
CA VAL A 22 -6.19 -27.35 5.36
C VAL A 22 -6.33 -28.53 4.40
N THR A 23 -6.41 -28.27 3.10
CA THR A 23 -6.55 -29.31 2.07
C THR A 23 -5.32 -30.23 1.99
N TYR A 24 -4.14 -29.76 2.44
CA TYR A 24 -2.89 -30.51 2.36
C TYR A 24 -2.51 -31.21 3.67
N SER A 25 -3.28 -30.98 4.76
CA SER A 25 -3.03 -31.62 6.04
C SER A 25 -4.26 -31.66 6.96
N PRO A 26 -4.69 -32.86 7.44
CA PRO A 26 -5.75 -32.99 8.43
C PRO A 26 -5.31 -32.49 9.82
N SER A 27 -4.03 -32.19 10.02
CA SER A 27 -3.47 -31.70 11.29
C SER A 27 -2.66 -30.42 11.09
N VAL A 28 -3.17 -29.51 10.24
CA VAL A 28 -2.44 -28.32 9.78
C VAL A 28 -1.83 -27.49 10.91
N ASP A 29 -2.53 -27.31 12.04
CA ASP A 29 -2.06 -26.49 13.14
C ASP A 29 -0.87 -27.14 13.88
N ARG A 30 -0.93 -28.46 14.07
CA ARG A 30 0.15 -29.25 14.65
C ARG A 30 1.39 -29.20 13.75
N GLU A 31 1.20 -29.33 12.44
CA GLU A 31 2.29 -29.34 11.48
C GLU A 31 2.91 -27.97 11.30
N LEU A 32 2.11 -26.91 11.17
CA LEU A 32 2.60 -25.54 11.15
C LEU A 32 3.37 -25.20 12.43
N LYS A 33 2.90 -25.62 13.60
CA LYS A 33 3.66 -25.43 14.86
C LYS A 33 5.04 -26.09 14.81
N LYS A 34 5.13 -27.31 14.27
CA LYS A 34 6.41 -28.01 14.06
C LYS A 34 7.30 -27.27 13.05
N LEU A 35 6.74 -26.87 11.90
CA LEU A 35 7.48 -26.17 10.86
C LEU A 35 7.97 -24.78 11.30
N VAL A 36 7.19 -24.07 12.13
CA VAL A 36 7.61 -22.82 12.77
C VAL A 36 8.74 -23.07 13.76
N LYS A 37 8.63 -24.12 14.60
CA LYS A 37 9.66 -24.45 15.60
C LYS A 37 11.02 -24.74 14.97
N ILE A 38 11.05 -25.39 13.80
CA ILE A 38 12.29 -25.71 13.08
C ILE A 38 12.73 -24.62 12.09
N GLY A 39 12.07 -23.45 12.07
CA GLY A 39 12.39 -22.36 11.16
C GLY A 39 12.02 -22.60 9.68
N TYR A 40 11.32 -23.68 9.36
CA TYR A 40 10.95 -23.98 7.97
C TYR A 40 9.90 -22.99 7.45
N VAL A 41 8.95 -22.55 8.28
CA VAL A 41 8.09 -21.39 7.97
C VAL A 41 8.15 -20.36 9.10
N LYS A 42 7.91 -19.11 8.74
CA LYS A 42 7.76 -18.02 9.70
C LYS A 42 6.29 -17.75 9.95
N LYS A 43 5.89 -17.63 11.21
CA LYS A 43 4.54 -17.14 11.57
C LYS A 43 4.56 -15.63 11.54
N GLU A 44 3.88 -15.03 10.56
CA GLU A 44 3.79 -13.56 10.44
C GLU A 44 2.76 -12.99 11.41
N ARG A 45 1.63 -13.69 11.54
CA ARG A 45 0.57 -13.40 12.52
C ARG A 45 -0.39 -14.58 12.62
N ASN A 46 -1.43 -14.42 13.44
CA ASN A 46 -2.47 -15.43 13.54
C ASN A 46 -3.09 -15.74 12.16
N GLY A 47 -2.95 -17.00 11.74
CA GLY A 47 -3.48 -17.52 10.48
C GLY A 47 -2.69 -17.14 9.22
N LEU A 48 -1.53 -16.48 9.32
CA LEU A 48 -0.69 -16.10 8.18
C LEU A 48 0.76 -16.55 8.41
N TYR A 49 1.30 -17.26 7.43
CA TYR A 49 2.63 -17.87 7.47
C TYR A 49 3.39 -17.56 6.19
N SER A 50 4.71 -17.45 6.30
CA SER A 50 5.62 -17.23 5.18
C SER A 50 6.62 -18.36 5.06
N ARG A 51 6.93 -18.77 3.84
CA ARG A 51 8.13 -19.57 3.56
C ARG A 51 9.16 -18.63 2.98
N LEU A 52 10.14 -18.25 3.80
CA LEU A 52 11.20 -17.33 3.38
C LEU A 52 12.07 -17.99 2.30
N GLU A 53 12.59 -17.16 1.39
CA GLU A 53 13.59 -17.58 0.43
C GLU A 53 14.99 -17.39 1.01
N ASN A 54 15.97 -18.15 0.53
CA ASN A 54 17.36 -18.00 0.94
C ASN A 54 18.17 -17.43 -0.22
N SER A 55 18.89 -16.35 0.03
CA SER A 55 19.89 -15.79 -0.86
C SER A 55 21.30 -16.07 -0.33
N LYS A 56 22.33 -15.75 -1.12
CA LYS A 56 23.74 -15.76 -0.67
C LYS A 56 23.97 -14.87 0.56
N PHE A 57 23.10 -13.89 0.81
CA PHE A 57 23.19 -12.91 1.89
C PHE A 57 22.23 -13.20 3.05
N GLY A 58 21.61 -14.38 3.07
CA GLY A 58 20.66 -14.80 4.12
C GLY A 58 19.21 -14.80 3.66
N GLU A 59 18.30 -14.84 4.65
CA GLU A 59 16.86 -14.95 4.42
C GLU A 59 16.29 -13.70 3.73
N VAL A 60 15.55 -13.92 2.65
CA VAL A 60 14.82 -12.90 1.92
C VAL A 60 13.36 -12.91 2.40
N PRO A 61 12.86 -11.78 2.93
CA PRO A 61 11.47 -11.68 3.38
C PRO A 61 10.50 -11.77 2.19
N VAL A 62 9.31 -12.31 2.44
CA VAL A 62 8.23 -12.30 1.45
C VAL A 62 7.83 -10.86 1.13
N ASN A 63 7.54 -10.60 -0.14
CA ASN A 63 7.12 -9.29 -0.62
C ASN A 63 5.91 -8.76 0.17
N THR A 64 5.95 -7.49 0.58
CA THR A 64 4.87 -6.86 1.35
C THR A 64 3.52 -6.92 0.64
N LYS A 65 3.47 -6.75 -0.69
CA LYS A 65 2.24 -6.87 -1.49
C LYS A 65 1.62 -8.26 -1.36
N GLU A 66 2.44 -9.31 -1.32
CA GLU A 66 1.95 -10.67 -1.14
C GLU A 66 1.39 -10.89 0.27
N LEU A 67 2.10 -10.41 1.30
CA LEU A 67 1.62 -10.49 2.68
C LEU A 67 0.28 -9.75 2.85
N VAL A 68 0.15 -8.55 2.28
CA VAL A 68 -1.10 -7.76 2.30
C VAL A 68 -2.21 -8.51 1.58
N LYS A 69 -1.93 -9.05 0.38
CA LYS A 69 -2.88 -9.86 -0.40
C LYS A 69 -3.42 -11.03 0.40
N LYS A 70 -2.54 -11.81 1.05
CA LYS A 70 -2.94 -12.96 1.87
C LYS A 70 -3.65 -12.54 3.15
N PHE A 71 -3.26 -11.42 3.75
CA PHE A 71 -3.90 -10.90 4.95
C PHE A 71 -5.33 -10.37 4.70
N LEU A 72 -5.55 -9.72 3.55
CA LEU A 72 -6.87 -9.24 3.12
C LEU A 72 -7.69 -10.29 2.37
N ASN A 73 -7.04 -11.35 1.88
CA ASN A 73 -7.65 -12.35 1.00
C ASN A 73 -8.32 -11.70 -0.22
N THR A 74 -7.60 -10.80 -0.89
CA THR A 74 -8.02 -10.14 -2.13
C THR A 74 -6.80 -9.52 -2.82
N ASN A 75 -6.88 -9.30 -4.13
CA ASN A 75 -5.93 -8.49 -4.89
C ASN A 75 -6.36 -7.01 -4.96
N ASP A 76 -7.57 -6.70 -4.50
CA ASP A 76 -8.14 -5.37 -4.51
C ASP A 76 -7.70 -4.57 -3.27
N PHE A 77 -6.57 -3.91 -3.41
CA PHE A 77 -5.99 -2.96 -2.47
C PHE A 77 -4.92 -2.11 -3.17
N LEU A 78 -4.59 -0.96 -2.59
CA LEU A 78 -3.50 -0.09 -3.04
C LEU A 78 -2.54 0.18 -1.88
N ILE A 79 -1.25 -0.11 -2.08
CA ILE A 79 -0.19 0.28 -1.13
C ILE A 79 0.35 1.64 -1.54
N VAL A 80 0.33 2.60 -0.61
CA VAL A 80 0.82 3.96 -0.80
C VAL A 80 1.95 4.23 0.17
N GLU A 81 3.13 4.50 -0.39
CA GLU A 81 4.29 4.97 0.34
C GLU A 81 4.29 6.49 0.32
N TYR A 82 4.06 7.14 1.46
CA TYR A 82 4.03 8.62 1.52
C TYR A 82 5.37 9.27 1.18
N ASN A 83 6.49 8.53 1.23
CA ASN A 83 7.77 9.01 0.70
C ASN A 83 7.70 9.35 -0.80
N LYS A 84 6.77 8.74 -1.56
CA LYS A 84 6.56 9.06 -2.98
C LYS A 84 6.00 10.47 -3.20
N LEU A 85 5.49 11.13 -2.15
CA LEU A 85 5.08 12.53 -2.22
C LEU A 85 6.24 13.45 -2.58
N ASN A 86 7.48 13.08 -2.25
CA ASN A 86 8.67 13.87 -2.60
C ASN A 86 8.84 13.99 -4.13
N ASN A 87 8.32 13.02 -4.90
CA ASN A 87 8.31 13.04 -6.36
C ASN A 87 7.37 14.11 -6.96
N LEU A 88 6.52 14.74 -6.13
CA LEU A 88 5.68 15.85 -6.56
C LEU A 88 6.48 17.17 -6.67
N GLY A 89 7.70 17.25 -6.13
CA GLY A 89 8.50 18.47 -6.19
C GLY A 89 7.97 19.62 -5.32
N LEU A 90 7.12 19.31 -4.33
CA LEU A 90 6.54 20.32 -3.42
C LEU A 90 7.51 20.77 -2.31
N GLY A 91 8.75 20.25 -2.30
CA GLY A 91 9.73 20.48 -1.24
C GLY A 91 9.45 19.67 0.03
N LEU A 92 8.82 18.50 -0.11
CA LEU A 92 8.63 17.55 0.97
C LEU A 92 9.90 16.70 1.13
N THR A 93 10.29 16.45 2.39
CA THR A 93 11.50 15.69 2.74
C THR A 93 11.26 14.59 3.77
N GLN A 94 10.05 14.51 4.32
CA GLN A 94 9.75 13.62 5.43
C GLN A 94 9.96 12.15 5.04
N LEU A 95 10.72 11.44 5.89
CA LEU A 95 10.85 9.99 5.78
C LEU A 95 9.79 9.29 6.65
N TYR A 96 8.79 8.73 6.00
CA TYR A 96 7.74 7.91 6.61
C TYR A 96 8.22 6.46 6.76
N LYS A 97 8.16 5.94 7.99
CA LYS A 97 8.52 4.55 8.35
C LYS A 97 7.34 3.56 8.20
N GLU A 98 6.17 4.06 7.80
CA GLU A 98 4.93 3.30 7.66
C GLU A 98 4.33 3.54 6.27
N MET A 99 3.79 2.47 5.68
CA MET A 99 3.04 2.54 4.42
C MET A 99 1.54 2.49 4.69
N VAL A 100 0.75 3.11 3.82
CA VAL A 100 -0.71 3.09 3.91
C VAL A 100 -1.26 2.01 2.96
N VAL A 101 -2.25 1.25 3.42
CA VAL A 101 -2.95 0.24 2.61
C VAL A 101 -4.41 0.61 2.45
N TYR A 102 -4.76 1.14 1.29
CA TYR A 102 -6.16 1.34 0.91
C TYR A 102 -6.81 0.02 0.52
N ASN A 103 -7.96 -0.26 1.11
CA ASN A 103 -8.69 -1.51 0.93
C ASN A 103 -10.16 -1.35 1.35
N HIS A 104 -10.98 -2.37 1.17
CA HIS A 104 -12.39 -2.34 1.57
C HIS A 104 -12.71 -3.15 2.86
N LYS A 105 -11.74 -3.90 3.40
CA LYS A 105 -12.02 -4.95 4.41
C LYS A 105 -11.56 -4.62 5.84
N ARG A 106 -10.43 -3.95 6.01
CA ARG A 106 -9.74 -3.77 7.29
C ARG A 106 -9.32 -2.33 7.51
N HIS A 107 -9.38 -1.90 8.76
CA HIS A 107 -8.86 -0.62 9.23
C HIS A 107 -7.92 -0.86 10.42
N GLY A 108 -6.88 -0.04 10.57
CA GLY A 108 -5.97 -0.07 11.71
C GLY A 108 -4.52 -0.36 11.35
N HIS A 109 -3.63 -0.30 12.34
CA HIS A 109 -2.20 -0.54 12.17
C HIS A 109 -1.86 -2.03 12.31
N PHE A 110 -1.06 -2.53 11.39
CA PHE A 110 -0.60 -3.92 11.40
C PHE A 110 0.87 -4.00 11.01
N LYS A 111 1.58 -4.93 11.65
CA LYS A 111 2.93 -5.35 11.22
C LYS A 111 2.80 -6.63 10.42
N LEU A 112 3.28 -6.64 9.18
CA LEU A 112 3.37 -7.83 8.33
C LEU A 112 4.82 -7.98 7.86
N GLY A 113 5.49 -9.07 8.22
CA GLY A 113 6.94 -9.15 8.06
C GLY A 113 7.65 -8.04 8.84
N SER A 114 8.57 -7.33 8.18
CA SER A 114 9.22 -6.13 8.72
C SER A 114 8.41 -4.85 8.50
N ALA A 115 7.41 -4.86 7.63
CA ALA A 115 6.67 -3.67 7.23
C ALA A 115 5.64 -3.24 8.30
N ARG A 116 5.64 -1.94 8.62
CA ARG A 116 4.57 -1.28 9.36
C ARG A 116 3.55 -0.73 8.36
N LEU A 117 2.29 -1.07 8.55
CA LEU A 117 1.22 -0.80 7.59
C LEU A 117 0.01 -0.21 8.29
N TYR A 118 -0.44 0.95 7.83
CA TYR A 118 -1.71 1.54 8.24
C TYR A 118 -2.80 1.20 7.22
N PHE A 119 -3.69 0.28 7.57
CA PHE A 119 -4.81 -0.10 6.73
C PHE A 119 -5.93 0.93 6.88
N LYS A 120 -6.34 1.53 5.77
CA LYS A 120 -7.44 2.50 5.71
C LYS A 120 -8.54 1.95 4.79
N ARG A 121 -9.73 1.75 5.35
CA ARG A 121 -10.94 1.50 4.54
C ARG A 121 -11.28 2.73 3.71
N ARG A 122 -11.41 2.56 2.39
CA ARG A 122 -11.88 3.60 1.46
C ARG A 122 -12.88 3.00 0.48
N ASN A 123 -13.74 3.83 -0.09
CA ASN A 123 -14.73 3.41 -1.10
C ASN A 123 -14.10 3.23 -2.48
N GLY A 124 -12.91 3.77 -2.72
CA GLY A 124 -12.17 3.59 -3.96
C GLY A 124 -10.76 4.14 -3.88
N TYR A 125 -9.94 3.72 -4.84
CA TYR A 125 -8.56 4.11 -5.09
C TYR A 125 -8.20 3.70 -6.53
N PRO A 126 -7.17 4.31 -7.16
CA PRO A 126 -6.71 3.87 -8.48
C PRO A 126 -6.03 2.50 -8.40
N ARG A 127 -5.81 1.88 -9.56
CA ARG A 127 -5.10 0.59 -9.66
C ARG A 127 -3.62 0.71 -9.27
N GLU A 128 -3.01 1.85 -9.54
CA GLU A 128 -1.60 2.13 -9.29
C GLU A 128 -1.43 3.54 -8.76
N VAL A 129 -0.30 3.78 -8.09
CA VAL A 129 0.06 5.10 -7.57
C VAL A 129 0.79 5.88 -8.66
N ASP A 130 0.27 7.06 -9.00
CA ASP A 130 0.86 8.01 -9.94
C ASP A 130 0.85 9.44 -9.36
N ARG A 131 1.39 10.40 -10.12
CA ARG A 131 1.54 11.79 -9.66
C ARG A 131 0.20 12.47 -9.43
N GLU A 132 -0.80 12.22 -10.30
CA GLU A 132 -2.13 12.81 -10.15
C GLU A 132 -2.80 12.34 -8.86
N PHE A 133 -2.75 11.03 -8.57
CA PHE A 133 -3.30 10.48 -7.34
C PHE A 133 -2.53 10.95 -6.11
N LEU A 134 -1.19 11.02 -6.18
CA LEU A 134 -0.37 11.50 -5.08
C LEU A 134 -0.67 12.95 -4.72
N LEU A 135 -0.96 13.82 -5.70
CA LEU A 135 -1.38 15.20 -5.43
C LEU A 135 -2.73 15.24 -4.69
N VAL A 136 -3.73 14.50 -5.17
CA VAL A 136 -5.04 14.38 -4.50
C VAL A 136 -4.88 13.85 -3.08
N GLU A 137 -4.01 12.85 -2.91
CA GLU A 137 -3.74 12.20 -1.63
C GLU A 137 -3.01 13.12 -0.65
N PHE A 138 -2.01 13.86 -1.12
CA PHE A 138 -1.33 14.90 -0.35
C PHE A 138 -2.34 15.92 0.18
N LEU A 139 -3.19 16.47 -0.69
CA LEU A 139 -4.19 17.47 -0.30
C LEU A 139 -5.23 16.90 0.67
N ASN A 140 -5.61 15.62 0.50
CA ASN A 140 -6.55 14.93 1.39
C ASN A 140 -6.02 14.77 2.82
N GLU A 141 -4.72 14.50 2.96
CA GLU A 141 -4.09 14.16 4.23
C GLU A 141 -3.22 15.29 4.79
N ARG A 142 -3.10 16.43 4.09
CA ARG A 142 -2.22 17.57 4.43
C ARG A 142 -2.22 17.93 5.91
N LYS A 143 -3.40 18.07 6.52
CA LYS A 143 -3.54 18.43 7.96
C LYS A 143 -2.99 17.39 8.95
N ARG A 144 -2.68 16.17 8.47
CA ARG A 144 -2.13 15.06 9.24
C ARG A 144 -0.68 14.76 8.88
N LEU A 145 -0.17 15.33 7.79
CA LEU A 145 1.25 15.22 7.43
C LEU A 145 2.05 16.14 8.36
N ALA A 146 3.24 15.71 8.73
CA ALA A 146 4.08 16.44 9.67
C ALA A 146 4.69 17.72 9.05
N GLU A 147 4.86 17.76 7.74
CA GLU A 147 5.47 18.88 7.02
C GLU A 147 4.42 19.80 6.41
N GLU A 148 4.61 21.10 6.63
CA GLU A 148 3.89 22.14 5.90
C GLU A 148 4.67 22.53 4.64
N VAL A 149 3.96 22.60 3.52
CA VAL A 149 4.55 23.10 2.26
C VAL A 149 4.47 24.63 2.26
N LEU A 150 5.65 25.26 2.31
CA LEU A 150 5.80 26.69 2.03
C LEU A 150 5.43 26.99 0.58
N ASP A 151 4.66 28.05 0.39
CA ASP A 151 4.18 28.53 -0.92
C ASP A 151 3.52 27.44 -1.77
N LEU A 152 2.59 26.71 -1.14
CA LEU A 152 1.93 25.57 -1.77
C LEU A 152 1.21 25.98 -3.06
N ASP A 153 0.59 27.16 -3.10
CA ASP A 153 -0.22 27.57 -4.25
C ASP A 153 0.65 27.71 -5.51
N ASN A 154 1.77 28.41 -5.43
CA ASN A 154 2.68 28.55 -6.57
C ASN A 154 3.29 27.21 -6.98
N LYS A 155 3.75 26.40 -6.01
CA LYS A 155 4.31 25.07 -6.30
C LYS A 155 3.30 24.15 -6.97
N THR A 156 2.04 24.18 -6.52
CA THR A 156 0.99 23.36 -7.12
C THR A 156 0.68 23.84 -8.53
N ARG A 157 0.65 25.16 -8.79
CA ARG A 157 0.51 25.70 -10.15
C ARG A 157 1.65 25.25 -11.08
N SER A 158 2.90 25.36 -10.65
CA SER A 158 4.06 24.90 -11.45
C SER A 158 4.00 23.39 -11.73
N LEU A 159 3.48 22.59 -10.78
CA LEU A 159 3.30 21.15 -10.96
C LEU A 159 2.26 20.82 -12.05
N MET A 160 1.23 21.65 -12.25
CA MET A 160 0.12 21.38 -13.19
C MET A 160 0.62 21.10 -14.61
N GLY A 161 1.65 21.82 -15.09
CA GLY A 161 2.22 21.62 -16.42
C GLY A 161 2.82 20.24 -16.67
N ASN A 162 3.08 19.46 -15.61
CA ASN A 162 3.65 18.12 -15.67
C ASN A 162 2.65 17.01 -15.32
N LEU A 163 1.36 17.33 -15.22
CA LEU A 163 0.29 16.40 -14.85
C LEU A 163 -0.69 16.18 -16.00
N ASN A 164 -1.31 15.00 -16.02
CA ASN A 164 -2.49 14.79 -16.84
C ASN A 164 -3.71 15.42 -16.15
N ILE A 165 -4.11 16.60 -16.62
CA ILE A 165 -5.19 17.42 -16.04
C ILE A 165 -6.54 16.67 -15.99
N SER A 166 -6.92 15.99 -17.07
CA SER A 166 -8.17 15.22 -17.12
C SER A 166 -8.19 14.08 -16.10
N LYS A 167 -7.04 13.43 -15.90
CA LYS A 167 -6.86 12.36 -14.90
C LYS A 167 -6.88 12.92 -13.48
N LEU A 168 -6.26 14.07 -13.24
CA LEU A 168 -6.28 14.78 -11.97
C LEU A 168 -7.72 15.17 -11.57
N LYS A 169 -8.48 15.81 -12.48
CA LYS A 169 -9.91 16.13 -12.30
C LYS A 169 -10.71 14.88 -11.91
N ARG A 170 -10.52 13.77 -12.62
CA ARG A 170 -11.19 12.49 -12.32
C ARG A 170 -10.82 11.97 -10.93
N TYR A 171 -9.54 11.94 -10.57
CA TYR A 171 -9.12 11.46 -9.25
C TYR A 171 -9.57 12.35 -8.11
N ALA A 172 -9.63 13.67 -8.31
CA ALA A 172 -10.24 14.58 -7.35
C ALA A 172 -11.71 14.24 -7.13
N LYS A 173 -12.48 14.05 -8.21
CA LYS A 173 -13.88 13.67 -8.15
C LYS A 173 -14.11 12.34 -7.43
N ASP A 174 -13.31 11.33 -7.75
CA ASP A 174 -13.50 9.95 -7.27
C ASP A 174 -12.95 9.75 -5.85
N PHE A 175 -11.82 10.38 -5.52
CA PHE A 175 -11.04 10.08 -4.30
C PHE A 175 -10.77 11.30 -3.40
N GLY A 176 -11.07 12.52 -3.88
CA GLY A 176 -10.91 13.75 -3.10
C GLY A 176 -11.99 13.92 -2.03
N LYS A 177 -11.62 14.49 -0.88
CA LYS A 177 -12.58 15.08 0.06
C LYS A 177 -13.23 16.32 -0.57
N VAL A 178 -14.38 16.76 -0.05
CA VAL A 178 -15.14 17.91 -0.60
C VAL A 178 -14.26 19.15 -0.77
N ALA A 179 -13.41 19.48 0.21
CA ALA A 179 -12.50 20.62 0.12
C ALA A 179 -11.43 20.43 -0.97
N VAL A 180 -10.91 19.21 -1.14
CA VAL A 180 -9.89 18.89 -2.15
C VAL A 180 -10.47 18.94 -3.55
N LYS A 181 -11.73 18.51 -3.74
CA LYS A 181 -12.44 18.65 -5.01
C LYS A 181 -12.49 20.11 -5.45
N LYS A 182 -13.03 20.98 -4.59
CA LYS A 182 -13.10 22.42 -4.84
C LYS A 182 -11.73 23.03 -5.13
N MET A 183 -10.72 22.67 -4.35
CA MET A 183 -9.36 23.18 -4.54
C MET A 183 -8.78 22.78 -5.91
N ILE A 184 -8.93 21.50 -6.31
CA ILE A 184 -8.44 21.03 -7.61
C ILE A 184 -9.25 21.65 -8.76
N ASP A 185 -10.56 21.76 -8.63
CA ASP A 185 -11.41 22.40 -9.65
C ASP A 185 -10.94 23.84 -9.90
N SER A 186 -10.74 24.64 -8.84
CA SER A 186 -10.20 26.00 -8.96
C SER A 186 -8.77 26.05 -9.53
N LEU A 187 -7.89 25.12 -9.14
CA LEU A 187 -6.54 25.04 -9.69
C LEU A 187 -6.55 24.77 -11.18
N VAL A 188 -7.42 23.87 -11.64
CA VAL A 188 -7.51 23.52 -13.06
C VAL A 188 -8.16 24.65 -13.86
N GLU A 189 -9.22 25.29 -13.35
CA GLU A 189 -9.83 26.45 -14.01
C GLU A 189 -8.82 27.58 -14.22
N ASN A 190 -7.99 27.87 -13.22
CA ASN A 190 -6.95 28.89 -13.34
C ASN A 190 -5.88 28.47 -14.35
N TYR A 191 -5.43 27.21 -14.28
CA TYR A 191 -4.46 26.69 -15.24
C TYR A 191 -4.99 26.76 -16.68
N GLU A 192 -6.24 26.34 -16.94
CA GLU A 192 -6.84 26.39 -18.28
C GLU A 192 -7.03 27.82 -18.82
N LYS A 193 -7.23 28.81 -17.94
CA LYS A 193 -7.28 30.23 -18.31
C LYS A 193 -5.92 30.77 -18.75
N ASP A 194 -4.84 30.36 -18.10
CA ASP A 194 -3.48 30.80 -18.44
C ASP A 194 -3.03 30.33 -19.85
N PHE A 195 -3.73 29.34 -20.43
CA PHE A 195 -3.48 28.81 -21.77
C PHE A 195 -4.67 28.99 -22.74
N SER A 196 -5.70 29.75 -22.34
CA SER A 196 -6.78 30.15 -23.25
C SER A 196 -6.37 31.41 -24.01
N PRO A 197 -6.56 31.46 -25.34
CA PRO A 197 -6.18 32.61 -26.17
C PRO A 197 -7.00 33.87 -25.88
#